data_AF-A0A2V8Y9T4-F1
#
_entry.id   AF-A0A2V8Y9T4-F1
#
_cell.length_a   1.000
_cell.length_b   1.000
_cell.length_c   1.000
_cell.angle_alpha   90.00
_cell.angle_beta   90.00
_cell.angle_gamma   90.00
#
_symmetry.space_group_name_H-M   'P 1'
#
loop_
_entity.id
_entity.type
_entity.pdbx_description
1 polymer ?
#
loop_
_entity_poly.entity_id
_entity_poly.type
_entity_poly.pdbx_seq_one_letter_code
_entity_poly.pdbx_strand_id
1 'polypeptide(L)'
;MESAFKVWVEHPVVLQVALGDIKVPLRGKLVKDGSDTVRMRIGDGWDVDIYKTMILAELKYVTRRRAAVLLGLSEQELNRISSESGFGHKEVSGQEEETYFTYEELRQICMLAVSHVH
;
A
#
# COMPACT_ATOMS: atom_id res chain seq x y z
N MET A 1 17.15 10.47 -14.75
CA MET A 1 16.52 10.23 -13.44
C MET A 1 16.03 8.80 -13.43
N GLU A 2 16.53 7.97 -12.52
CA GLU A 2 15.88 6.68 -12.29
C GLU A 2 14.47 6.95 -11.75
N SER A 3 13.48 6.35 -12.40
CA SER A 3 12.09 6.49 -12.00
C SER A 3 11.88 5.64 -10.76
N ALA A 4 11.44 6.26 -9.67
CA ALA A 4 11.24 5.62 -8.37
C ALA A 4 10.22 4.46 -8.42
N PHE A 5 9.35 4.45 -9.44
CA PHE A 5 8.42 3.36 -9.76
C PHE A 5 9.09 2.05 -10.19
N LYS A 6 10.32 2.11 -10.72
CA LYS A 6 11.04 0.92 -11.23
C LYS A 6 11.27 -0.13 -10.14
N VAL A 7 11.44 0.29 -8.88
CA VAL A 7 11.61 -0.60 -7.72
C VAL A 7 10.31 -1.34 -7.38
N TRP A 8 9.18 -0.78 -7.74
CA TRP A 8 7.85 -1.30 -7.43
C TRP A 8 7.24 -2.15 -8.54
N VAL A 9 7.93 -2.26 -9.69
CA VAL A 9 7.53 -3.16 -10.77
C VAL A 9 7.47 -4.59 -10.23
N GLU A 10 6.45 -5.33 -10.66
CA GLU A 10 6.06 -6.65 -10.18
C GLU A 10 5.58 -6.71 -8.72
N HIS A 11 5.40 -5.59 -8.02
CA HIS A 11 4.90 -5.56 -6.65
C HIS A 11 3.47 -4.98 -6.56
N PRO A 12 2.66 -5.49 -5.60
CA PRO A 12 1.40 -4.84 -5.24
C PRO A 12 1.67 -3.48 -4.58
N VAL A 13 1.03 -2.44 -5.08
CA VAL A 13 1.13 -1.05 -4.63
C VAL A 13 -0.25 -0.40 -4.58
N VAL A 14 -0.35 0.66 -3.79
CA VAL A 14 -1.49 1.59 -3.83
C VAL A 14 -0.95 2.95 -4.25
N LEU A 15 -1.46 3.50 -5.35
CA LEU A 15 -1.08 4.80 -5.86
C LEU A 15 -2.16 5.83 -5.53
N GLN A 16 -1.79 7.00 -5.01
CA GLN A 16 -2.73 8.11 -4.93
C GLN A 16 -2.79 8.82 -6.27
N VAL A 17 -3.94 8.76 -6.93
CA VAL A 17 -4.16 9.38 -8.24
C VAL A 17 -5.14 10.54 -8.09
N ALA A 18 -4.78 11.70 -8.65
CA ALA A 18 -5.67 12.84 -8.79
C ALA A 18 -6.41 12.79 -10.13
N LEU A 19 -7.73 12.86 -10.05
CA LEU A 19 -8.63 13.11 -11.17
C LEU A 19 -9.34 14.43 -10.90
N GLY A 20 -8.76 15.54 -11.37
CA GLY A 20 -9.18 16.88 -10.99
C GLY A 20 -8.98 17.12 -9.49
N ASP A 21 -10.03 17.53 -8.80
CA ASP A 21 -10.00 17.78 -7.35
C ASP A 21 -10.18 16.50 -6.51
N ILE A 22 -10.47 15.36 -7.16
CA ILE A 22 -10.71 14.09 -6.50
C ILE A 22 -9.40 13.32 -6.38
N LYS A 23 -9.05 12.92 -5.16
CA LYS A 23 -7.92 12.04 -4.86
C LYS A 23 -8.43 10.64 -4.62
N VAL A 24 -8.03 9.69 -5.46
CA VAL A 24 -8.47 8.30 -5.40
C VAL A 24 -7.26 7.40 -5.13
N PRO A 25 -7.27 6.58 -4.07
CA PRO A 25 -6.31 5.49 -3.93
C PRO A 25 -6.63 4.39 -4.95
N LEU A 26 -5.68 4.06 -5.82
CA LEU A 26 -5.79 2.93 -6.74
C LEU A 26 -4.89 1.82 -6.25
N ARG A 27 -5.46 0.64 -5.99
CA ARG A 27 -4.73 -0.58 -5.60
C ARG A 27 -4.54 -1.50 -6.80
N GLY A 28 -3.34 -2.06 -6.92
CA GLY A 28 -3.02 -2.98 -7.99
C GLY A 28 -1.55 -3.38 -7.99
N LYS A 29 -1.17 -4.20 -8.96
CA LYS A 29 0.22 -4.60 -9.17
C LYS A 29 0.85 -3.67 -10.19
N LEU A 30 1.95 -3.02 -9.87
CA LEU A 30 2.67 -2.26 -10.89
C LEU A 30 3.30 -3.24 -11.88
N VAL A 31 2.85 -3.23 -13.12
CA VAL A 31 3.31 -4.17 -14.16
C VAL A 31 4.50 -3.57 -14.90
N LYS A 32 4.48 -2.26 -15.13
CA LYS A 32 5.51 -1.61 -15.92
C LYS A 32 5.65 -0.15 -15.55
N ASP A 33 6.88 0.31 -15.57
CA ASP A 33 7.22 1.73 -15.50
C ASP A 33 7.55 2.22 -16.93
N GLY A 34 6.72 3.11 -17.47
CA GLY A 34 6.92 3.79 -18.76
C GLY A 34 7.66 5.12 -18.61
N SER A 35 7.75 5.91 -19.68
CA SER A 35 8.32 7.27 -19.60
C SER A 35 7.43 8.17 -18.73
N ASP A 36 6.17 8.32 -19.16
CA ASP A 36 5.22 9.31 -18.61
C ASP A 36 4.01 8.65 -17.95
N THR A 37 3.89 7.33 -18.09
CA THR A 37 2.82 6.51 -17.50
C THR A 37 3.40 5.34 -16.72
N VAL A 38 2.63 4.85 -15.76
CA VAL A 38 2.86 3.56 -15.11
C VAL A 38 1.70 2.64 -15.44
N ARG A 39 2.00 1.38 -15.78
CA ARG A 39 0.98 0.36 -16.03
C ARG A 39 0.72 -0.38 -14.74
N MET A 40 -0.55 -0.43 -14.34
CA MET A 40 -0.98 -1.07 -13.12
C MET A 40 -2.10 -2.07 -13.40
N ARG A 41 -1.95 -3.28 -12.88
CA ARG A 41 -2.97 -4.33 -12.96
C ARG A 41 -3.90 -4.24 -11.76
N ILE A 42 -5.17 -4.01 -12.00
CA ILE A 42 -6.23 -3.92 -10.98
C ILE A 42 -7.12 -5.17 -11.11
N GLY A 43 -7.36 -5.87 -10.00
CA GLY A 43 -8.18 -7.09 -9.97
C GLY A 43 -7.68 -8.21 -10.92
N ASP A 44 -8.62 -9.03 -11.40
CA ASP A 44 -8.35 -10.21 -12.24
C ASP A 44 -8.11 -9.88 -13.73
N GLY A 45 -7.17 -8.97 -14.00
CA GLY A 45 -6.58 -8.81 -15.34
C GLY A 45 -6.80 -7.48 -16.05
N TRP A 46 -7.27 -6.43 -15.36
CA TRP A 46 -7.38 -5.11 -15.95
C TRP A 46 -6.05 -4.35 -15.84
N ASP A 47 -5.37 -4.13 -16.95
CA ASP A 47 -4.19 -3.27 -17.01
C ASP A 47 -4.60 -1.83 -17.34
N VAL A 48 -4.29 -0.90 -16.43
CA VAL A 48 -4.59 0.53 -16.54
C VAL A 48 -3.28 1.30 -16.61
N ASP A 49 -3.15 2.16 -17.62
CA ASP A 49 -2.04 3.11 -17.71
C ASP A 49 -2.42 4.41 -16.99
N ILE A 50 -1.63 4.79 -15.98
CA ILE A 50 -1.82 5.98 -15.15
C ILE A 50 -0.72 6.98 -15.47
N TYR A 51 -1.07 8.22 -15.80
CA TYR A 51 -0.08 9.28 -16.00
C TYR A 51 0.64 9.63 -14.70
N LYS A 52 1.97 9.71 -14.75
CA LYS A 52 2.79 10.07 -13.58
C LYS A 52 2.45 11.46 -13.03
N THR A 53 1.97 12.36 -13.88
CA THR A 53 1.48 13.69 -13.50
C THR A 53 0.21 13.65 -12.64
N MET A 54 -0.55 12.57 -12.72
CA MET A 54 -1.74 12.36 -11.87
C MET A 54 -1.37 11.69 -10.54
N ILE A 55 -0.16 11.15 -10.39
CA ILE A 55 0.26 10.49 -9.14
C ILE A 55 0.71 11.58 -8.16
N LEU A 56 -0.09 11.79 -7.12
CA LEU A 56 0.17 12.84 -6.13
C LEU A 56 1.25 12.45 -5.13
N ALA A 57 1.33 11.17 -4.80
CA ALA A 57 2.33 10.62 -3.91
C ALA A 57 2.55 9.14 -4.24
N GLU A 58 3.82 8.73 -4.23
CA GLU A 58 4.17 7.33 -3.99
C GLU A 58 3.78 7.01 -2.55
N LEU A 59 2.55 6.55 -2.36
CA LEU A 59 2.16 6.11 -1.05
C LEU A 59 2.82 4.75 -0.82
N LYS A 60 3.90 4.78 -0.03
CA LYS A 60 4.56 3.59 0.45
C LYS A 60 3.59 2.93 1.45
N TYR A 61 2.83 1.97 0.96
CA TYR A 61 1.98 1.12 1.77
C TYR A 61 2.54 -0.29 1.80
N VAL A 62 2.27 -0.97 2.91
CA VAL A 62 2.66 -2.36 3.13
C VAL A 62 1.39 -3.14 3.45
N THR A 63 1.19 -4.26 2.77
CA THR A 63 0.09 -5.19 3.07
C THR A 63 0.27 -5.74 4.48
N ARG A 64 -0.82 -6.13 5.16
CA ARG A 64 -0.76 -6.78 6.48
C ARG A 64 0.28 -7.90 6.53
N ARG A 65 0.32 -8.75 5.52
CA ARG A 65 1.29 -9.86 5.44
C ARG A 65 2.75 -9.38 5.39
N ARG A 66 3.08 -8.39 4.55
CA ARG A 66 4.44 -7.83 4.51
C ARG A 66 4.76 -7.06 5.79
N ALA A 67 3.79 -6.35 6.37
CA ALA A 67 3.94 -5.61 7.61
C ALA A 67 4.27 -6.55 8.78
N ALA A 68 3.53 -7.65 8.91
CA ALA A 68 3.78 -8.70 9.90
C ALA A 68 5.22 -9.21 9.79
N VAL A 69 5.67 -9.54 8.58
CA VAL A 69 7.05 -9.98 8.31
C VAL A 69 8.09 -8.91 8.67
N LEU A 70 7.88 -7.66 8.27
CA LEU A 70 8.81 -6.56 8.55
C LEU A 70 8.92 -6.24 10.05
N LEU A 71 7.81 -6.39 10.77
CA LEU A 71 7.73 -6.11 12.21
C LEU A 71 8.15 -7.33 13.06
N GLY A 72 8.37 -8.50 12.45
CA GLY A 72 8.61 -9.75 13.18
C GLY A 72 7.39 -10.22 13.98
N LEU A 73 6.19 -9.79 13.60
CA LEU A 73 4.93 -10.11 14.27
C LEU A 73 4.14 -11.16 13.48
N SER A 74 3.24 -11.88 14.15
CA SER A 74 2.23 -12.69 13.44
C SER A 74 1.16 -11.79 12.83
N GLU A 75 0.50 -12.24 11.76
CA GLU A 75 -0.62 -11.49 11.16
C GLU A 75 -1.78 -11.28 12.15
N GLN A 76 -1.98 -12.22 13.09
CA GLN A 76 -2.98 -12.09 14.14
C GLN A 76 -2.60 -11.00 15.15
N GLU A 77 -1.34 -10.95 15.58
CA GLU A 77 -0.82 -9.91 16.48
C GLU A 77 -0.98 -8.53 15.84
N LEU A 78 -0.56 -8.41 14.58
CA LEU A 78 -0.68 -7.17 13.83
C LEU A 78 -2.15 -6.77 13.63
N ASN A 79 -3.03 -7.71 13.34
CA ASN A 79 -4.46 -7.45 13.20
C ASN A 79 -5.07 -6.98 14.53
N ARG A 80 -4.68 -7.57 15.66
CA ARG A 80 -5.11 -7.13 17.00
C ARG A 80 -4.67 -5.69 17.27
N ILE A 81 -3.37 -5.40 17.11
CA ILE A 81 -2.82 -4.05 17.33
C ILE A 81 -3.48 -3.04 16.39
N SER A 82 -3.63 -3.38 15.11
CA SER A 82 -4.33 -2.57 14.11
C SER A 82 -5.76 -2.24 14.53
N SER A 83 -6.51 -3.25 15.01
CA SER A 83 -7.89 -3.09 15.46
C SER A 83 -8.01 -2.23 16.73
N GLU A 84 -7.07 -2.37 17.66
CA GLU A 84 -7.05 -1.63 18.93
C GLU A 84 -6.58 -0.17 18.75
N SER A 85 -5.63 0.07 17.84
CA SER A 85 -5.03 1.40 17.61
C SER A 85 -5.75 2.23 16.55
N GLY A 86 -6.59 1.60 15.73
CA GLY A 86 -7.20 2.22 14.55
C GLY A 86 -6.23 2.43 13.39
N PHE A 87 -5.02 1.87 13.45
CA PHE A 87 -4.06 1.89 12.35
C PHE A 87 -4.38 0.83 11.32
N GLY A 88 -4.16 1.16 10.05
CA GLY A 88 -4.40 0.24 8.95
C GLY A 88 -5.72 0.54 8.25
N HIS A 89 -5.62 0.76 6.95
CA HIS A 89 -6.76 1.02 6.09
C HIS A 89 -7.27 -0.29 5.53
N LYS A 90 -8.48 -0.68 5.96
CA LYS A 90 -9.22 -1.79 5.37
C LYS A 90 -9.82 -1.34 4.05
N GLU A 91 -9.46 -2.02 2.98
CA GLU A 91 -10.02 -1.80 1.66
C GLU A 91 -10.55 -3.12 1.11
N VAL A 92 -11.78 -3.08 0.60
CA VAL A 92 -12.43 -4.22 -0.03
C VAL A 92 -12.21 -4.10 -1.53
N SER A 93 -11.44 -5.02 -2.11
CA SER A 93 -11.22 -5.10 -3.55
C SER A 93 -11.86 -6.39 -4.08
N GLY A 94 -13.06 -6.27 -4.65
CA GLY A 94 -13.82 -7.43 -5.12
C GLY A 94 -14.30 -8.30 -3.95
N GLN A 95 -13.80 -9.53 -3.85
CA GLN A 95 -14.13 -10.47 -2.76
C GLN A 95 -13.07 -10.51 -1.65
N GLU A 96 -11.95 -9.80 -1.79
CA GLU A 96 -10.86 -9.81 -0.82
C GLU A 96 -10.83 -8.52 -0.01
N GLU A 97 -11.03 -8.64 1.30
CA GLU A 97 -10.74 -7.58 2.27
C GLU A 97 -9.25 -7.63 2.61
N GLU A 98 -8.51 -6.57 2.27
CA GLU A 98 -7.11 -6.45 2.67
C GLU A 98 -6.85 -5.17 3.45
N THR A 99 -5.90 -5.24 4.38
CA THR A 99 -5.48 -4.09 5.19
C THR A 99 -4.10 -3.62 4.77
N TYR A 100 -4.00 -2.30 4.59
CA TYR A 100 -2.80 -1.58 4.21
C TYR A 100 -2.32 -0.70 5.35
N PHE A 101 -1.01 -0.63 5.53
CA PHE A 101 -0.38 0.25 6.51
C PHE A 101 0.57 1.19 5.79
N THR A 102 0.46 2.49 6.06
CA THR A 102 1.51 3.45 5.70
C THR A 102 2.79 3.14 6.47
N TYR A 103 3.94 3.62 5.99
CA TYR A 103 5.18 3.55 6.77
C TYR A 103 5.10 4.29 8.11
N GLU A 104 4.31 5.37 8.19
CA GLU A 104 4.10 6.07 9.45
C GLU A 104 3.31 5.22 10.44
N GLU A 105 2.20 4.62 10.01
CA GLU A 105 1.42 3.69 10.83
C GLU A 105 2.27 2.48 11.26
N LEU A 106 3.07 1.91 10.35
CA LEU A 106 4.01 0.84 10.72
C LEU A 106 5.02 1.29 11.78
N ARG A 107 5.54 2.51 11.66
CA ARG A 107 6.44 3.08 12.66
C ARG A 107 5.74 3.26 14.00
N GLN A 108 4.48 3.69 14.01
CA GLN A 108 3.68 3.80 15.24
C GLN A 108 3.40 2.42 15.84
N ILE A 109 3.03 1.44 15.01
CA ILE A 109 2.82 0.04 15.42
C ILE A 109 4.11 -0.55 16.00
N CYS A 110 5.28 -0.31 15.40
CA CYS A 110 6.58 -0.68 15.96
C CYS A 110 6.75 -0.14 17.39
N MET A 111 6.49 1.15 17.59
CA MET A 111 6.67 1.79 18.90
C MET A 111 5.69 1.22 19.95
N LEU A 112 4.44 0.97 19.55
CA LEU A 112 3.43 0.37 20.42
C LEU A 112 3.74 -1.09 20.77
N ALA A 113 4.20 -1.89 19.81
CA ALA A 113 4.56 -3.28 20.02
C ALA A 113 5.74 -3.42 21.00
N VAL A 114 6.72 -2.50 20.94
CA VAL A 114 7.84 -2.45 21.90
C VAL A 114 7.38 -2.05 23.30
N SER A 115 6.39 -1.16 23.43
CA SER A 115 5.85 -0.75 24.74
C SER A 115 4.97 -1.80 25.42
N HIS A 116 4.45 -2.79 24.67
CA HIS A 116 3.66 -3.90 25.21
C HIS A 116 4.50 -5.09 25.72
N VAL A 117 5.83 -5.03 25.58
CA VAL A 117 6.76 -5.99 26.19
C VAL A 117 7.14 -5.48 27.58
N HIS A 118 6.21 -5.45 28.53
CA HIS A 118 6.46 -5.34 29.99
C HIS A 118 5.31 -6.01 30.75
#